data_AF-A0A1F5YNM8-F1
#
_entry.id   AF-A0A1F5YNM8-F1
#
_cell.length_a   1.000
_cell.length_b   1.000
_cell.length_c   1.000
_cell.angle_alpha   90.00
_cell.angle_beta   90.00
_cell.angle_gamma   90.00
#
_symmetry.space_group_name_H-M   'P 1'
#
loop_
_entity.id
_entity.type
_entity.pdbx_description
1 polymer ?
#
loop_
_entity_poly.entity_id
_entity_poly.type
_entity_poly.pdbx_seq_one_letter_code
_entity_poly.pdbx_strand_id
1 'polypeptide(L)'
;MAKYKIIGAVNFFLGIFEIVYPLIVILFTIPRLTELYAEFQAKGPNLIPTYIILSIVMLMGVGNFILGVKLFSKSENKEKFFKIAIILIIASFLLGGVITKIASLSVIMPIYNLTSEF
;
A
#
# COMPACT_ATOMS: atom_id res chain seq x y z
N MET A 1 20.67 21.74 0.87
CA MET A 1 19.65 21.51 1.93
C MET A 1 18.25 21.23 1.38
N ALA A 2 17.78 21.93 0.34
CA ALA A 2 16.43 21.76 -0.21
C ALA A 2 16.12 20.31 -0.65
N LYS A 3 17.07 19.62 -1.31
CA LYS A 3 16.90 18.22 -1.78
C LYS A 3 16.44 17.24 -0.69
N TYR A 4 16.99 17.35 0.52
CA TYR A 4 16.63 16.47 1.65
C TYR A 4 15.22 16.75 2.15
N LYS A 5 14.81 18.03 2.16
CA LYS A 5 13.46 18.42 2.58
C LYS A 5 12.41 17.94 1.59
N ILE A 6 12.71 18.04 0.28
CA ILE A 6 11.81 17.57 -0.78
C ILE A 6 11.63 16.06 -0.68
N ILE A 7 12.73 15.29 -0.68
CA ILE A 7 12.65 13.82 -0.56
C ILE A 7 12.04 13.39 0.78
N GLY A 8 12.34 14.13 1.86
CA GLY A 8 11.73 13.92 3.17
C GLY A 8 10.21 14.10 3.15
N ALA A 9 9.71 15.15 2.50
CA ALA A 9 8.27 15.38 2.34
C ALA A 9 7.62 14.26 1.52
N VAL A 10 8.22 13.88 0.40
CA VAL A 10 7.70 12.80 -0.45
C VAL A 10 7.63 11.49 0.34
N ASN A 11 8.70 11.09 1.03
CA ASN A 11 8.71 9.90 1.87
C ASN A 11 7.67 9.97 3.00
N PHE A 12 7.53 11.12 3.64
CA PHE A 12 6.58 11.32 4.72
C PHE A 12 5.13 11.11 4.26
N PHE A 13 4.73 11.79 3.18
CA PHE A 13 3.37 11.66 2.64
C PHE A 13 3.12 10.27 2.03
N LEU A 14 4.10 9.73 1.30
CA LEU A 14 4.02 8.37 0.75
C LEU A 14 3.85 7.35 1.88
N GLY A 15 4.63 7.47 2.96
CA GLY A 15 4.54 6.58 4.10
C GLY A 15 3.18 6.64 4.80
N ILE A 16 2.62 7.84 4.98
CA ILE A 16 1.25 8.00 5.51
C ILE A 16 0.25 7.29 4.59
N PHE A 17 0.34 7.53 3.28
CA PHE A 17 -0.57 6.93 2.31
C PHE A 17 -0.49 5.39 2.34
N GLU A 18 0.72 4.84 2.33
CA GLU A 18 0.98 3.39 2.38
C GLU A 18 0.58 2.72 3.69
N ILE A 19 0.36 3.49 4.76
CA ILE A 19 -0.20 2.96 6.02
C ILE A 19 -1.73 3.08 6.01
N VAL A 20 -2.24 4.27 5.70
CA VAL A 20 -3.68 4.58 5.78
C VAL A 20 -4.47 3.81 4.72
N TYR A 21 -3.99 3.72 3.48
CA TYR A 21 -4.72 3.04 2.41
C TYR A 21 -4.94 1.55 2.69
N PRO A 22 -3.91 0.74 3.05
CA PRO A 22 -4.12 -0.65 3.42
C PRO A 22 -5.05 -0.83 4.62
N LEU A 23 -4.98 0.05 5.63
CA LEU A 23 -5.89 0.01 6.76
C LEU A 23 -7.35 0.20 6.32
N ILE A 24 -7.62 1.15 5.43
CA ILE A 24 -8.96 1.35 4.87
C ILE A 24 -9.43 0.08 4.15
N VAL A 25 -8.57 -0.53 3.34
CA VAL A 25 -8.91 -1.75 2.59
C VAL A 25 -9.23 -2.92 3.52
N ILE A 26 -8.41 -3.13 4.56
CA ILE A 26 -8.59 -4.22 5.53
C ILE A 26 -9.84 -4.02 6.38
N LEU A 27 -10.10 -2.80 6.83
CA LEU A 27 -11.17 -2.52 7.79
C LEU A 27 -12.53 -2.31 7.13
N PHE A 28 -12.58 -1.84 5.89
CA PHE A 28 -13.84 -1.48 5.23
C PHE A 28 -14.07 -2.27 3.94
N THR A 29 -13.09 -2.31 3.04
CA THR A 29 -13.30 -2.89 1.70
C THR A 29 -13.41 -4.41 1.73
N ILE A 30 -12.49 -5.11 2.41
CA ILE A 30 -12.50 -6.58 2.48
C ILE A 30 -13.75 -7.12 3.20
N PRO A 31 -14.17 -6.58 4.35
CA PRO A 31 -15.40 -7.00 5.01
C PRO A 31 -16.61 -6.81 4.10
N ARG A 32 -16.75 -5.64 3.46
CA ARG A 32 -17.88 -5.36 2.56
C ARG A 32 -17.92 -6.27 1.35
N LEU A 33 -16.75 -6.59 0.78
CA LEU A 33 -16.64 -7.58 -0.30
C LEU A 33 -17.11 -8.96 0.17
N THR A 34 -16.70 -9.38 1.37
CA THR A 34 -17.07 -10.68 1.93
C THR A 34 -18.57 -10.79 2.20
N GLU A 35 -19.20 -9.73 2.73
CA GLU A 35 -20.65 -9.63 2.88
C GLU A 35 -21.38 -9.77 1.54
N LEU A 36 -20.92 -9.05 0.52
CA LEU A 36 -21.51 -9.11 -0.82
C LEU A 36 -21.49 -10.55 -1.37
N TYR A 37 -20.37 -11.27 -1.24
CA TYR A 37 -20.30 -12.68 -1.65
C TYR A 37 -21.28 -13.57 -0.89
N ALA A 38 -21.48 -13.32 0.40
CA ALA A 38 -22.45 -14.05 1.21
C ALA A 38 -23.90 -13.75 0.79
N GLU A 39 -24.21 -12.50 0.46
CA GLU A 39 -25.53 -12.09 -0.07
C GLU A 39 -25.89 -12.85 -1.35
N PHE A 40 -24.91 -13.13 -2.22
CA PHE A 40 -25.08 -13.91 -3.46
C PHE A 40 -24.91 -15.43 -3.29
N GLN A 41 -24.71 -15.94 -2.06
CA GLN A 41 -24.39 -17.35 -1.79
C GLN A 41 -23.17 -17.88 -2.58
N ALA A 42 -22.28 -16.97 -3.01
CA ALA A 42 -21.13 -17.29 -3.81
C ALA A 42 -19.92 -17.62 -2.92
N LYS A 43 -18.99 -18.44 -3.43
CA LYS A 43 -17.73 -18.71 -2.74
C LYS A 43 -16.87 -17.45 -2.76
N GLY A 44 -16.55 -16.92 -1.57
CA GLY A 44 -15.72 -15.74 -1.42
C GLY A 44 -14.33 -15.87 -2.05
N PRO A 45 -13.69 -14.75 -2.44
CA PRO A 45 -12.37 -14.75 -3.03
C PRO A 45 -11.29 -15.20 -2.02
N ASN A 46 -10.18 -15.75 -2.52
CA ASN A 46 -9.01 -16.02 -1.69
C ASN A 46 -8.27 -14.71 -1.37
N LEU A 47 -8.38 -14.25 -0.12
CA LEU A 47 -7.83 -12.97 0.34
C LEU A 47 -6.40 -13.07 0.90
N ILE A 48 -5.84 -14.28 1.04
CA ILE A 48 -4.49 -14.47 1.62
C ILE A 48 -3.42 -13.65 0.86
N PRO A 49 -3.35 -13.69 -0.49
CA PRO A 49 -2.36 -12.89 -1.22
C PRO A 49 -2.54 -11.38 -1.00
N THR A 50 -3.79 -10.94 -0.89
CA THR A 50 -4.15 -9.54 -0.62
C THR A 50 -3.61 -9.10 0.75
N TYR A 51 -3.86 -9.88 1.80
CA TYR A 51 -3.35 -9.56 3.14
C TYR A 51 -1.82 -9.52 3.21
N ILE A 52 -1.14 -10.46 2.55
CA ILE A 52 0.34 -10.49 2.51
C ILE A 52 0.86 -9.19 1.89
N ILE A 53 0.27 -8.76 0.78
CA ILE A 53 0.74 -7.58 0.06
C ILE A 53 0.42 -6.30 0.81
N LEU A 54 -0.80 -6.18 1.34
CA LEU A 54 -1.16 -5.04 2.18
C LEU A 54 -0.24 -4.92 3.41
N SER A 55 0.20 -6.04 3.98
CA SER A 55 1.17 -6.06 5.08
C SER A 55 2.56 -5.58 4.64
N ILE A 56 3.05 -6.03 3.48
CA ILE A 56 4.33 -5.56 2.92
C ILE A 56 4.28 -4.04 2.66
N VAL A 57 3.18 -3.56 2.10
CA VAL A 57 2.97 -2.13 1.81
C VAL A 57 2.95 -1.31 3.10
N MET A 58 2.26 -1.77 4.14
CA MET A 58 2.28 -1.10 5.45
C MET A 58 3.69 -1.04 6.04
N LEU A 59 4.47 -2.12 5.98
CA LEU A 59 5.86 -2.13 6.47
C LEU A 59 6.74 -1.12 5.71
N MET A 60 6.56 -1.03 4.40
CA MET A 60 7.24 -0.02 3.58
C MET A 60 6.79 1.38 3.93
N GLY A 61 5.50 1.58 4.20
CA GLY A 61 4.94 2.84 4.63
C GLY A 61 5.55 3.34 5.94
N VAL A 62 5.74 2.45 6.92
CA VAL A 62 6.47 2.76 8.16
C VAL A 62 7.91 3.18 7.84
N GLY A 63 8.59 2.47 6.94
CA GLY A 63 9.95 2.81 6.50
C GLY A 63 10.03 4.19 5.86
N ASN A 64 9.15 4.49 4.90
CA ASN A 64 9.03 5.78 4.22
C ASN A 64 8.74 6.89 5.23
N PHE A 65 7.80 6.69 6.15
CA PHE A 65 7.46 7.66 7.18
C PHE A 65 8.68 8.00 8.07
N ILE A 66 9.37 6.98 8.59
CA ILE A 66 10.55 7.17 9.45
C ILE A 66 11.67 7.90 8.69
N LEU A 67 11.94 7.52 7.44
CA LEU A 67 12.96 8.18 6.63
C LEU A 67 12.58 9.63 6.30
N GLY A 68 11.29 9.89 6.04
CA GLY A 68 10.75 11.23 5.87
C GLY A 68 11.06 12.13 7.07
N VAL A 69 10.69 11.67 8.28
CA VAL A 69 10.97 12.39 9.53
C VAL A 69 12.48 12.59 9.75
N LYS A 70 13.30 11.56 9.51
CA LYS A 70 14.76 11.65 9.66
C LYS A 70 15.42 12.63 8.68
N LEU A 71 14.86 12.84 7.50
CA LEU A 71 15.37 13.79 6.52
C LEU A 71 15.05 15.26 6.88
N PHE A 72 14.00 15.48 7.67
CA PHE A 72 13.68 16.80 8.24
C PHE A 72 14.56 17.17 9.45
N SER A 73 14.97 16.19 10.26
CA SER A 73 15.81 16.42 11.45
C SER A 73 17.23 16.87 11.11
N LYS A 74 18.02 17.40 12.07
CA LYS A 74 19.45 17.73 11.87
C LYS A 74 20.34 16.50 12.11
N SER A 75 20.15 15.43 11.35
CA SER A 75 20.99 14.21 11.48
C SER A 75 22.32 14.33 10.75
N GLU A 76 23.41 13.87 11.38
CA GLU A 76 24.75 13.74 10.78
C GLU A 76 24.78 12.75 9.60
N ASN A 77 23.88 11.77 9.58
CA ASN A 77 23.82 10.72 8.56
C ASN A 77 22.83 11.01 7.41
N LYS A 78 22.53 12.29 7.16
CA LYS A 78 21.52 12.72 6.17
C LYS A 78 21.71 12.13 4.78
N GLU A 79 22.95 12.04 4.30
CA GLU A 79 23.22 11.53 2.96
C GLU A 79 22.93 10.04 2.83
N LYS A 80 23.18 9.24 3.88
CA LYS A 80 22.83 7.82 3.91
C LYS A 80 21.32 7.64 3.88
N PHE A 81 20.58 8.39 4.71
CA PHE A 81 19.12 8.33 4.72
C PHE A 81 18.52 8.81 3.41
N PHE A 82 19.12 9.80 2.76
CA PHE A 82 18.68 10.29 1.45
C PHE A 82 18.76 9.20 0.38
N LYS A 83 19.88 8.47 0.30
CA LYS A 83 20.03 7.36 -0.66
C LYS A 83 19.01 6.25 -0.39
N ILE A 84 18.83 5.85 0.87
CA ILE A 84 17.86 4.82 1.24
C ILE A 84 16.42 5.28 0.91
N ALA A 85 16.08 6.53 1.20
CA ALA A 85 14.77 7.11 0.94
C ALA A 85 14.42 7.12 -0.56
N ILE A 86 15.39 7.36 -1.44
CA ILE A 86 15.20 7.27 -2.89
C ILE A 86 14.93 5.82 -3.30
N ILE A 87 15.72 4.87 -2.79
CA ILE A 87 15.53 3.45 -3.08
C ILE A 87 14.14 3.00 -2.62
N LEU A 88 13.72 3.43 -1.44
CA LEU A 88 12.40 3.09 -0.89
C LEU A 88 11.27 3.66 -1.75
N ILE A 89 11.37 4.93 -2.21
CA ILE A 89 10.40 5.51 -3.15
C ILE A 89 10.29 4.65 -4.42
N ILE A 90 11.42 4.26 -5.02
CA ILE A 90 11.41 3.46 -6.25
C ILE A 90 10.75 2.09 -5.99
N ALA A 91 11.11 1.43 -4.90
CA ALA A 91 10.50 0.16 -4.51
C ALA A 91 8.99 0.30 -4.27
N SER A 92 8.57 1.41 -3.67
CA SER A 92 7.17 1.75 -3.40
C SER A 92 6.36 1.90 -4.68
N PHE A 93 6.91 2.60 -5.67
CA PHE A 93 6.29 2.74 -7.00
C PHE A 93 6.15 1.39 -7.72
N LEU A 94 7.18 0.55 -7.68
CA LEU A 94 7.13 -0.79 -8.28
C LEU A 94 6.07 -1.68 -7.62
N LEU A 95 5.97 -1.63 -6.28
CA LEU A 95 4.94 -2.34 -5.53
C LEU A 95 3.54 -1.78 -5.79
N GLY A 96 3.40 -0.47 -5.99
CA GLY A 96 2.14 0.15 -6.42
C GLY A 96 1.54 -0.52 -7.67
N GLY A 97 2.38 -0.81 -8.67
CA GLY A 97 1.96 -1.55 -9.86
C GLY A 97 1.46 -2.97 -9.57
N VAL A 98 2.10 -3.66 -8.62
CA VAL A 98 1.68 -5.00 -8.17
C VAL A 98 0.35 -4.95 -7.43
N ILE A 99 0.16 -3.95 -6.55
CA ILE A 99 -1.10 -3.72 -5.82
C ILE A 99 -2.25 -3.51 -6.80
N THR A 100 -2.09 -2.67 -7.82
CA THR A 100 -3.15 -2.43 -8.81
C THR A 100 -3.56 -3.70 -9.55
N LYS A 101 -2.60 -4.56 -9.89
CA LYS A 101 -2.90 -5.84 -10.57
C LYS A 101 -3.68 -6.79 -9.67
N ILE A 102 -3.35 -6.82 -8.38
CA ILE A 102 -3.98 -7.74 -7.43
C ILE A 102 -5.33 -7.22 -6.98
N ALA A 103 -5.50 -5.91 -6.81
CA ALA A 103 -6.81 -5.30 -6.63
C ALA A 103 -7.74 -5.63 -7.81
N SER A 104 -7.26 -5.54 -9.06
CA SER A 104 -8.06 -5.93 -10.23
C SER A 104 -8.42 -7.42 -10.23
N LEU A 105 -7.49 -8.32 -9.88
CA LEU A 105 -7.76 -9.76 -9.83
C LEU A 105 -8.66 -10.17 -8.65
N SER A 106 -8.58 -9.48 -7.52
CA SER A 106 -9.31 -9.81 -6.29
C SER A 106 -10.65 -9.09 -6.14
N VAL A 107 -10.86 -7.97 -6.86
CA VAL A 107 -12.09 -7.16 -6.75
C VAL A 107 -12.85 -7.08 -8.08
N ILE A 108 -12.16 -6.86 -9.20
CA ILE A 108 -12.84 -6.66 -10.50
C ILE A 108 -13.22 -7.99 -11.14
N MET A 109 -12.27 -8.92 -11.28
CA MET A 109 -12.54 -10.24 -11.87
C MET A 109 -13.65 -11.02 -11.15
N PRO A 110 -13.74 -10.98 -9.81
CA PRO A 110 -14.78 -11.70 -9.10
C PRO A 110 -16.19 -11.06 -9.27
N ILE A 111 -16.31 -9.74 -9.44
CA ILE A 111 -17.57 -9.08 -9.81
C ILE A 111 -18.03 -9.52 -11.21
N TYR A 112 -17.11 -9.63 -12.18
CA TYR A 112 -17.44 -10.16 -13.51
C TYR A 112 -17.92 -11.61 -13.46
N ASN A 113 -17.34 -12.44 -12.59
CA ASN A 113 -17.77 -13.82 -12.40
C ASN A 113 -19.15 -13.91 -11.74
N LEU A 114 -19.46 -13.04 -10.78
CA LEU A 114 -20.81 -12.93 -10.20
C LEU A 114 -21.87 -12.61 -11.25
N THR A 115 -21.59 -11.70 -12.19
CA THR A 115 -22.54 -11.38 -13.27
C THR A 115 -22.64 -12.44 -14.37
N SER A 116 -21.72 -13.40 -14.44
CA SER A 116 -21.76 -14.48 -15.44
C SER A 116 -22.46 -15.75 -14.96
N GLU A 117 -22.71 -15.87 -13.66
CA GLU A 117 -23.48 -16.98 -13.05
C GLU A 117 -24.98 -16.66 -12.89
N PHE A 118 -25.40 -15.44 -13.25
CA PHE A 118 -26.79 -15.02 -13.43
C PHE A 118 -27.06 -14.72 -14.90
#